data_AF-V4SS53-F1
#
_entry.id   AF-V4SS53-F1
#
_cell.length_a   1.000
_cell.length_b   1.000
_cell.length_c   1.000
_cell.angle_alpha   90.00
_cell.angle_beta   90.00
_cell.angle_gamma   90.00
#
_symmetry.space_group_name_H-M   'P 1'
#
loop_
_entity.id
_entity.type
_entity.pdbx_description
1 polymer ?
#
loop_
_entity_poly.entity_id
_entity_poly.type
_entity_poly.pdbx_seq_one_letter_code
_entity_poly.pdbx_strand_id
1 'polypeptide(L)' 'MILGDTCTRSCRICNVKNSFAHPPLNLLEPTNVAEVIAWWGLDYLVITSVDRDDSADQ' A
#
# COMPACT_ATOMS: atom_id res chain seq x y z
N MET A 1 -1.41 2.67 4.49
CA MET A 1 -0.73 1.52 3.87
C MET A 1 -0.96 1.65 2.38
N ILE A 2 0.11 1.78 1.61
CA ILE A 2 0.03 1.95 0.15
C ILE A 2 0.04 0.58 -0.56
N LEU A 3 -0.34 0.54 -1.83
CA LEU A 3 -0.45 -0.66 -2.67
C LEU A 3 -1.58 -1.64 -2.26
N GLY A 4 -2.49 -1.19 -1.39
CA GLY A 4 -3.65 -1.94 -0.92
C GLY A 4 -3.53 -2.51 0.50
N ASP A 5 -4.52 -3.31 0.90
CA ASP A 5 -4.63 -3.94 2.21
C ASP A 5 -4.30 -5.45 2.20
N THR A 6 -3.93 -5.96 1.02
CA THR A 6 -3.75 -7.39 0.74
C THR A 6 -2.36 -7.61 0.17
N CYS A 7 -1.57 -8.42 0.87
CA CYS A 7 -0.21 -8.78 0.51
C CYS A 7 -0.17 -10.07 -0.31
N THR A 8 0.75 -10.15 -1.27
CA THR A 8 1.00 -11.38 -2.04
C THR A 8 1.76 -12.44 -1.23
N ARG A 9 2.40 -12.04 -0.11
CA ARG A 9 3.16 -12.92 0.79
C ARG A 9 2.38 -13.31 2.06
N SER A 10 2.82 -14.40 2.69
CA SER A 10 2.21 -14.98 3.90
C SER A 10 3.22 -15.06 5.05
N CYS A 11 3.61 -13.91 5.59
CA CYS A 11 4.54 -13.81 6.70
C CYS A 11 3.89 -14.30 8.01
N ARG A 12 4.54 -15.23 8.73
CA ARG A 12 3.98 -15.88 9.95
C ARG A 12 3.58 -14.93 11.09
N ILE A 13 4.22 -13.77 11.17
CA ILE A 13 4.01 -12.78 12.24
C ILE A 13 3.20 -11.56 11.76
N CYS A 14 2.83 -11.50 10.49
CA CYS A 14 2.18 -10.33 9.91
C CYS A 14 0.65 -10.49 9.96
N ASN A 15 -0.05 -9.43 10.35
CA ASN A 15 -1.52 -9.41 10.46
C ASN A 15 -2.22 -8.87 9.19
N VAL A 16 -1.49 -8.68 8.10
CA VAL A 16 -2.05 -8.22 6.83
C VAL A 16 -2.71 -9.39 6.10
N LYS A 17 -3.83 -9.14 5.43
CA LYS A 17 -4.51 -10.16 4.61
C LYS A 17 -3.56 -10.66 3.53
N ASN A 18 -3.55 -11.97 3.29
CA ASN A 18 -2.74 -12.58 2.23
C ASN A 18 -3.64 -13.11 1.11
N SER A 19 -3.32 -12.75 -0.13
CA SER A 19 -3.99 -13.31 -1.31
C SER A 19 -3.22 -12.93 -2.57
N PHE A 20 -3.11 -13.86 -3.52
CA PHE A 20 -2.69 -13.55 -4.88
C PHE A 20 -3.81 -12.88 -5.70
N ALA A 21 -5.07 -13.08 -5.32
CA ALA A 21 -6.19 -12.38 -5.91
C ALA A 21 -6.44 -11.07 -5.15
N HIS A 22 -6.03 -9.96 -5.74
CA HIS A 22 -6.20 -8.61 -5.19
C HIS A 22 -6.53 -7.60 -6.32
N PRO A 23 -7.04 -6.40 -5.98
CA PRO A 23 -7.30 -5.36 -6.97
C PRO A 23 -6.03 -4.90 -7.72
N PRO A 24 -6.17 -4.33 -8.93
CA PRO A 24 -5.05 -3.72 -9.66
C PRO A 24 -4.51 -2.49 -8.92
N LEU A 25 -3.29 -2.09 -9.27
CA LEU A 25 -2.66 -0.88 -8.71
C LEU A 25 -3.43 0.38 -9.12
N ASN A 26 -3.62 1.28 -8.15
CA ASN A 26 -4.18 2.60 -8.41
C ASN A 26 -3.05 3.60 -8.70
N LEU A 27 -2.91 4.01 -9.95
CA LEU A 27 -1.88 4.98 -10.37
C LEU A 27 -2.04 6.38 -9.74
N LEU A 28 -3.24 6.73 -9.28
CA LEU A 28 -3.52 8.00 -8.61
C LEU A 28 -3.34 7.93 -7.09
N GLU A 29 -2.99 6.76 -6.52
CA GLU A 29 -2.74 6.62 -5.08
C GLU A 29 -1.75 7.65 -4.53
N PRO A 30 -0.59 7.94 -5.19
CA PRO A 30 0.34 8.93 -4.67
C PRO A 30 -0.25 10.34 -4.58
N THR A 31 -1.00 10.76 -5.60
CA THR A 31 -1.64 12.09 -5.63
C THR A 31 -2.71 12.20 -4.55
N ASN A 32 -3.58 11.20 -4.46
CA ASN A 32 -4.66 11.18 -3.46
C ASN A 32 -4.11 11.20 -2.03
N VAL A 33 -3.04 10.43 -1.76
CA VAL A 33 -2.38 10.42 -0.46
C VAL A 33 -1.73 11.77 -0.15
N ALA A 34 -1.06 12.40 -1.13
CA ALA A 34 -0.45 13.71 -0.96
C ALA A 34 -1.49 14.82 -0.65
N GLU A 35 -2.64 14.81 -1.34
CA GLU A 35 -3.73 15.75 -1.10
C GLU A 35 -4.28 15.64 0.32
N VAL A 36 -4.50 14.41 0.81
CA VAL A 36 -4.99 14.17 2.18
C VAL A 36 -3.96 14.58 3.23
N ILE A 37 -2.68 14.28 3.01
CA ILE A 37 -1.60 14.69 3.93
C ILE A 37 -1.52 16.22 4.03
N ALA A 38 -1.59 16.91 2.89
CA ALA A 38 -1.58 18.38 2.86
C ALA A 38 -2.79 18.97 3.59
N TRP A 39 -3.96 18.34 3.47
CA TRP A 39 -5.17 18.77 4.15
C TRP A 39 -5.12 18.54 5.67
N TRP A 40 -4.50 17.45 6.12
CA TRP A 40 -4.40 17.10 7.55
C TRP A 40 -3.31 17.87 8.30
N GLY A 41 -2.34 18.48 7.60
CA GLY A 41 -1.30 19.30 8.23
C GLY A 41 -0.41 18.52 9.20
N LEU A 42 -0.06 17.27 8.86
CA LEU A 42 0.76 16.41 9.71
C LEU A 42 2.24 16.85 9.69
N ASP A 43 2.85 17.03 10.86
CA ASP A 43 4.29 17.30 10.99
C ASP A 43 5.15 16.05 10.76
N TYR A 44 4.57 14.87 10.99
CA TYR A 44 5.25 13.59 10.86
C TYR A 44 4.29 12.51 10.36
N LEU A 45 4.77 11.68 9.43
CA LEU A 45 4.00 10.60 8.84
C LEU A 45 4.88 9.39 8.57
N VAL A 46 4.27 8.21 8.64
CA VAL A 46 4.90 6.93 8.29
C VAL A 46 4.13 6.31 7.13
N ILE A 47 4.83 6.10 6.02
CA ILE A 47 4.31 5.34 4.87
C ILE A 47 4.92 3.94 4.92
N THR A 48 4.06 2.95 4.75
CA THR A 48 4.42 1.53 4.64
C THR A 48 3.56 0.86 3.57
N SER A 49 4.06 -0.20 2.96
CA SER A 49 3.45 -0.92 1.85
C SER A 49 3.30 -2.41 2.16
N VAL A 50 2.50 -3.08 1.33
CA VAL A 50 2.49 -4.54 1.22
C VAL A 50 3.45 -5.01 0.12
N ASP A 51 3.81 -6.30 0.12
CA ASP A 51 4.55 -6.91 -0.98
C ASP A 51 3.62 -7.19 -2.17
N ARG A 52 4.04 -6.74 -3.35
CA ARG A 52 3.35 -6.87 -4.64
C ARG A 52 4.23 -7.62 -5.63
N ASP A 53 4.43 -8.91 -5.38
CA ASP A 53 5.21 -9.80 -6.24
C ASP A 53 4.52 -10.06 -7.60
N ASP A 54 3.27 -9.63 -7.77
CA ASP A 54 2.53 -9.64 -9.03
C ASP A 54 2.96 -8.52 -10.00
N SER A 55 3.56 -7.45 -9.48
CA SER A 55 4.11 -6.38 -10.29
C SER A 55 5.43 -6.84 -10.90
N ALA A 56 5.63 -6.61 -12.19
CA ALA A 56 6.96 -6.74 -12.76
C ALA A 56 7.89 -5.73 -12.06
N ASP A 57 9.11 -6.17 -11.75
CA ASP A 57 10.18 -5.27 -11.32
C ASP A 57 10.39 -4.22 -12.43
N GLN A 58 10.11 -2.96 -12.11
CA GLN A 58 10.33 -1.81 -13.00
C GLN A 58 11.77 -1.31 -12.92
#